data_AF-J9GYV1-F1
#
_entry.id   AF-J9GYV1-F1
#
_cell.length_a   1.000
_cell.length_b   1.000
_cell.length_c   1.000
_cell.angle_alpha   90.00
_cell.angle_beta   90.00
_cell.angle_gamma   90.00
#
_symmetry.space_group_name_H-M   'P 1'
#
loop_
_entity.id
_entity.type
_entity.pdbx_description
1 polymer ?
#
loop_
_entity_poly.entity_id
_entity_poly.type
_entity_poly.pdbx_seq_one_letter_code
_entity_poly.pdbx_strand_id
1 'polypeptide(L)'
;MQQSIPLTPLSLFLTFLKAGGLTLGDGYATIHPVRRALVEKYRWTDEESFTNDLATVQAMPGIFNINLATYLGKQLLGWKGSLAALAGMVLPPFVLLLLFATFYNNLREWAFFRSFLMGARPAIIALLVLSCIQVGKKSGVTLSTVWIPVLAAILIGLLGVSPTYIILGLAALGVLYGVIVLSKE
;
A
#
# COMPACT_ATOMS: atom_id res chain seq x y z
N MET A 1 -8.06 -8.53 -33.38
CA MET A 1 -9.22 -7.62 -33.23
C MET A 1 -9.43 -7.39 -31.74
N GLN A 2 -8.83 -6.33 -31.19
CA GLN A 2 -8.70 -6.13 -29.75
C GLN A 2 -9.93 -5.36 -29.25
N GLN A 3 -10.81 -6.04 -28.52
CA GLN A 3 -12.05 -5.45 -27.99
C GLN A 3 -11.71 -4.35 -26.97
N SER A 4 -11.82 -3.09 -27.39
CA SER A 4 -11.80 -1.94 -26.48
C SER A 4 -13.10 -1.94 -25.68
N ILE A 5 -13.09 -2.58 -24.52
CA ILE A 5 -14.20 -2.48 -23.57
C ILE A 5 -14.40 -0.98 -23.28
N PRO A 6 -15.63 -0.45 -23.43
CA PRO A 6 -15.88 0.96 -23.17
C PRO A 6 -15.50 1.30 -21.72
N LEU A 7 -14.95 2.50 -21.54
CA LEU A 7 -14.63 3.02 -20.22
C LEU A 7 -15.94 3.33 -19.49
N THR A 8 -16.32 2.44 -18.59
CA THR A 8 -17.55 2.52 -17.79
C THR A 8 -17.23 2.23 -16.33
N PRO A 9 -18.04 2.68 -15.36
CA PRO A 9 -17.80 2.36 -13.96
C PRO A 9 -17.73 0.85 -13.72
N LEU A 10 -18.53 0.06 -14.43
CA LEU A 10 -18.51 -1.40 -14.31
C LEU A 10 -17.22 -2.03 -14.84
N SER A 11 -16.74 -1.60 -16.01
CA SER A 11 -15.48 -2.13 -16.57
C SER A 11 -14.28 -1.76 -15.70
N LEU A 12 -14.30 -0.55 -15.13
CA LEU A 12 -13.30 -0.08 -14.18
C LEU A 12 -13.35 -0.90 -12.87
N PHE A 13 -14.55 -1.08 -12.29
CA PHE A 13 -14.77 -1.93 -11.12
C PHE A 13 -14.22 -3.33 -11.34
N LEU A 14 -14.54 -4.00 -12.45
CA LEU A 14 -14.07 -5.35 -12.75
C LEU A 14 -12.54 -5.41 -12.95
N THR A 15 -11.94 -4.34 -13.46
CA THR A 15 -10.49 -4.25 -13.63
C THR A 15 -9.79 -4.17 -12.27
N PHE A 16 -10.27 -3.30 -11.39
CA PHE A 16 -9.75 -3.16 -10.03
C PHE A 16 -10.12 -4.34 -9.12
N LEU A 17 -11.25 -5.02 -9.37
CA LEU A 17 -11.63 -6.27 -8.71
C LEU A 17 -10.61 -7.38 -8.97
N LYS A 18 -10.18 -7.52 -10.23
CA LYS A 18 -9.12 -8.47 -10.57
C LYS A 18 -7.78 -8.06 -9.98
N ALA A 19 -7.46 -6.77 -10.00
CA ALA A 19 -6.23 -6.27 -9.39
C ALA A 19 -6.21 -6.58 -7.88
N GLY A 20 -7.24 -6.18 -7.13
CA GLY A 20 -7.32 -6.37 -5.68
C GLY A 20 -7.41 -7.84 -5.24
N GLY A 21 -7.91 -8.74 -6.09
CA GLY A 21 -7.99 -10.17 -5.81
C GLY A 21 -6.71 -10.96 -6.14
N LEU A 22 -5.85 -10.45 -7.03
CA LEU A 22 -4.68 -11.17 -7.53
C LEU A 22 -3.34 -10.67 -6.95
N THR A 23 -3.35 -9.57 -6.21
CA THR A 23 -2.15 -8.99 -5.63
C THR A 23 -1.88 -9.60 -4.25
N LEU A 24 -1.11 -10.70 -4.25
CA LEU A 24 -0.49 -11.25 -3.05
C LEU A 24 0.91 -10.63 -2.90
N GLY A 25 1.06 -9.60 -2.07
CA GLY A 25 2.36 -8.96 -1.84
C GLY A 25 2.30 -7.52 -1.31
N ASP A 26 3.46 -6.86 -1.34
CA ASP A 26 3.60 -5.41 -1.11
C ASP A 26 2.77 -4.64 -2.15
N GLY A 27 2.23 -3.46 -1.80
CA GLY A 27 1.26 -2.70 -2.62
C GLY A 27 1.73 -2.44 -4.06
N TYR A 28 3.03 -2.44 -4.30
CA TYR A 28 3.66 -2.30 -5.62
C TYR A 28 3.36 -3.45 -6.59
N ALA A 29 3.02 -4.65 -6.09
CA ALA A 29 2.64 -5.79 -6.94
C ALA A 29 1.40 -5.49 -7.80
N THR A 30 0.58 -4.52 -7.38
CA THR A 30 -0.61 -4.06 -8.07
C THR A 30 -0.31 -3.21 -9.31
N ILE A 31 0.87 -2.61 -9.39
CA ILE A 31 1.22 -1.67 -10.46
C ILE A 31 1.24 -2.37 -11.82
N HIS A 32 1.94 -3.50 -11.94
CA HIS A 32 2.05 -4.23 -13.19
C HIS A 32 0.70 -4.69 -13.79
N PRO A 33 -0.18 -5.38 -13.03
CA PRO A 33 -1.47 -5.81 -13.56
C PRO A 33 -2.39 -4.64 -13.90
N VAL A 34 -2.38 -3.56 -13.10
CA VAL A 34 -3.16 -2.35 -13.38
C VAL A 34 -2.62 -1.63 -14.62
N ARG A 35 -1.31 -1.40 -14.72
CA ARG A 35 -0.66 -0.83 -15.92
C ARG A 35 -1.01 -1.61 -17.16
N ARG A 36 -0.83 -2.93 -17.13
CA ARG A 36 -1.14 -3.81 -18.27
C ARG A 36 -2.62 -3.71 -18.67
N ALA A 37 -3.53 -3.60 -17.70
CA ALA A 37 -4.95 -3.45 -17.98
C ALA A 37 -5.27 -2.06 -18.58
N LEU A 38 -4.81 -0.98 -17.95
CA LEU A 38 -5.17 0.39 -18.30
C LEU A 38 -4.44 0.91 -19.54
N VAL A 39 -3.14 0.62 -19.67
CA VAL A 39 -2.28 1.13 -20.76
C VAL A 39 -2.26 0.18 -21.95
N GLU A 40 -1.90 -1.10 -21.75
CA GLU A 40 -1.67 -2.02 -22.87
C GLU A 40 -2.97 -2.63 -23.42
N LYS A 41 -3.83 -3.14 -22.51
CA LYS A 41 -4.99 -3.95 -22.89
C LYS A 41 -6.20 -3.10 -23.31
N TYR A 42 -6.63 -2.18 -22.45
CA TYR A 42 -7.81 -1.36 -22.70
C TYR A 42 -7.49 0.03 -23.26
N ARG A 43 -6.24 0.49 -23.14
CA ARG A 43 -5.77 1.80 -23.63
C ARG A 43 -6.64 2.97 -23.15
N TRP A 44 -7.05 2.93 -21.89
CA TRP A 44 -7.81 4.01 -21.25
C TRP A 44 -6.91 5.18 -20.83
N THR A 45 -5.60 4.95 -20.73
CA THR A 45 -4.56 5.96 -20.48
C THR A 45 -3.28 5.56 -21.22
N ASP A 46 -2.36 6.49 -21.41
CA ASP A 46 -1.05 6.25 -22.00
C ASP A 46 0.04 6.03 -20.93
N GLU A 47 1.24 5.63 -21.35
CA GLU A 47 2.34 5.29 -20.46
C GLU A 47 2.83 6.52 -19.65
N GLU A 48 2.86 7.70 -20.28
CA GLU A 48 3.35 8.93 -19.67
C GLU A 48 2.37 9.42 -18.60
N SER A 49 1.08 9.48 -18.95
CA SER A 49 0.00 9.81 -18.03
C SER A 49 -0.05 8.84 -16.85
N PHE A 50 0.04 7.52 -17.10
CA PHE A 50 0.06 6.52 -16.03
C PHE A 50 1.26 6.70 -15.09
N THR A 51 2.45 6.98 -15.64
CA THR A 51 3.67 7.19 -14.85
C THR A 51 3.57 8.45 -13.99
N ASN A 52 3.04 9.54 -14.54
CA ASN A 52 2.82 10.78 -13.79
C ASN A 52 1.77 10.60 -12.67
N ASP A 53 0.68 9.90 -12.97
CA ASP A 53 -0.34 9.55 -11.99
C ASP A 53 0.22 8.66 -10.88
N LEU A 54 1.06 7.68 -11.23
CA LEU A 54 1.72 6.81 -10.27
C LEU A 54 2.65 7.58 -9.34
N ALA A 55 3.43 8.52 -9.86
CA ALA A 55 4.29 9.40 -9.05
C ALA A 55 3.45 10.20 -8.04
N THR A 56 2.31 10.72 -8.47
CA THR A 56 1.38 11.44 -7.59
C THR A 56 0.82 10.53 -6.50
N VAL A 57 0.38 9.32 -6.85
CA VAL A 57 -0.14 8.33 -5.89
C VAL A 57 0.90 7.94 -4.85
N GLN A 58 2.18 7.80 -5.24
CA GLN A 58 3.28 7.48 -4.33
C GLN A 58 3.58 8.62 -3.34
N ALA A 59 3.34 9.87 -3.73
CA ALA A 59 3.50 11.02 -2.84
C ALA A 59 2.34 11.18 -1.83
N MET A 60 1.18 10.57 -2.11
CA MET A 60 0.02 10.66 -1.21
C MET A 60 0.22 9.84 0.06
N PRO A 61 -0.05 10.38 1.25
CA PRO A 61 -0.04 9.60 2.48
C PRO A 61 -1.16 8.56 2.47
N GLY A 62 -0.92 7.40 3.08
CA GLY A 62 -1.94 6.36 3.29
C GLY A 62 -1.62 5.03 2.61
N ILE A 63 -2.67 4.23 2.40
CA ILE A 63 -2.55 2.88 1.84
C ILE A 63 -2.43 3.00 0.31
N PHE A 64 -1.26 2.64 -0.22
CA PHE A 64 -0.93 2.78 -1.64
C PHE A 64 -2.02 2.25 -2.59
N ASN A 65 -2.52 1.02 -2.38
CA ASN A 65 -3.55 0.43 -3.26
C ASN A 65 -4.88 1.20 -3.27
N ILE A 66 -5.25 1.80 -2.13
CA ILE A 66 -6.47 2.62 -2.01
C ILE A 66 -6.26 3.94 -2.76
N ASN A 67 -5.12 4.60 -2.55
CA ASN A 67 -4.77 5.82 -3.27
C ASN A 67 -4.70 5.58 -4.78
N LEU A 68 -4.08 4.48 -5.21
CA LEU A 68 -3.99 4.07 -6.61
C LEU A 68 -5.39 3.90 -7.24
N ALA A 69 -6.28 3.14 -6.59
CA ALA A 69 -7.63 2.92 -7.09
C ALA A 69 -8.45 4.20 -7.16
N THR A 70 -8.46 4.97 -6.07
CA THR A 70 -9.26 6.20 -5.98
C THR A 70 -8.77 7.28 -6.95
N TYR A 71 -7.46 7.47 -7.05
CA TYR A 71 -6.85 8.49 -7.90
C TYR A 71 -6.97 8.15 -9.38
N LEU A 72 -6.57 6.94 -9.81
CA LEU A 72 -6.72 6.52 -11.21
C LEU A 72 -8.21 6.46 -11.61
N GLY A 73 -9.08 6.01 -10.70
CA GLY A 73 -10.51 6.04 -10.96
C GLY A 73 -11.04 7.47 -11.14
N LYS A 74 -10.50 8.44 -10.40
CA LYS A 74 -10.84 9.86 -10.56
C LYS A 74 -10.42 10.39 -11.91
N GLN A 75 -9.20 10.07 -12.35
CA GLN A 75 -8.67 10.54 -13.64
C GLN A 75 -9.46 9.98 -14.82
N LEU A 76 -9.92 8.73 -14.73
CA LEU A 76 -10.61 8.07 -15.83
C LEU A 76 -12.11 8.43 -15.93
N LEU A 77 -12.84 8.47 -14.80
CA LEU A 77 -14.32 8.61 -14.80
C LEU A 77 -14.83 9.57 -13.70
N GLY A 78 -13.96 10.46 -13.21
CA GLY A 78 -14.29 11.36 -12.12
C GLY A 78 -14.68 10.62 -10.84
N TRP A 79 -15.56 11.22 -10.04
CA TRP A 79 -15.92 10.67 -8.73
C TRP A 79 -16.57 9.26 -8.82
N LYS A 80 -17.36 9.01 -9.88
CA LYS A 80 -17.99 7.70 -10.12
C LYS A 80 -16.94 6.62 -10.39
N GLY A 81 -15.87 7.00 -11.09
CA GLY A 81 -14.72 6.14 -11.32
C GLY A 81 -13.96 5.81 -10.05
N SER A 82 -13.72 6.80 -9.18
CA SER A 82 -13.09 6.58 -7.88
C SER A 82 -13.86 5.58 -7.02
N LEU A 83 -15.18 5.71 -6.91
CA LEU A 83 -15.99 4.76 -6.16
C LEU A 83 -15.92 3.35 -6.76
N ALA A 84 -16.06 3.24 -8.08
CA ALA A 84 -16.03 1.94 -8.75
C ALA A 84 -14.68 1.24 -8.61
N ALA A 85 -13.58 1.97 -8.82
CA ALA A 85 -12.23 1.44 -8.66
C ALA A 85 -11.94 1.06 -7.20
N LEU A 86 -12.32 1.91 -6.24
CA LEU A 86 -12.14 1.63 -4.81
C LEU A 86 -12.93 0.39 -4.37
N ALA A 87 -14.21 0.31 -4.74
CA ALA A 87 -15.05 -0.84 -4.43
C ALA A 87 -14.45 -2.11 -5.04
N GLY A 88 -13.99 -2.07 -6.28
CA GLY A 88 -13.31 -3.19 -6.93
C GLY A 88 -12.06 -3.61 -6.16
N MET A 89 -11.20 -2.66 -5.77
CA MET A 89 -9.96 -2.95 -5.07
C MET A 89 -10.18 -3.56 -3.67
N VAL A 90 -11.17 -3.08 -2.92
CA VAL A 90 -11.40 -3.45 -1.51
C VAL A 90 -12.28 -4.69 -1.37
N LEU A 91 -13.19 -4.96 -2.32
CA LEU A 91 -14.16 -6.03 -2.20
C LEU A 91 -13.51 -7.43 -2.04
N PRO A 92 -12.47 -7.83 -2.80
CA PRO A 92 -11.86 -9.15 -2.65
C PRO A 92 -11.26 -9.41 -1.26
N PRO A 93 -10.37 -8.56 -0.71
CA PRO A 93 -9.84 -8.79 0.63
C PRO A 93 -10.93 -8.65 1.71
N PHE A 94 -11.94 -7.80 1.50
CA PHE A 94 -13.05 -7.66 2.44
C PHE A 94 -13.92 -8.93 2.51
N VAL A 95 -14.27 -9.51 1.37
CA VAL A 95 -15.03 -10.78 1.31
C VAL A 95 -14.22 -11.90 1.94
N LEU A 96 -12.91 -12.00 1.65
CA LEU A 96 -12.04 -13.00 2.24
C LEU A 96 -12.00 -12.88 3.77
N LEU A 97 -11.88 -11.65 4.28
CA LEU A 97 -11.90 -11.36 5.71
C LEU A 97 -13.23 -11.76 6.36
N LEU A 98 -14.37 -11.42 5.74
CA LEU A 98 -15.69 -11.78 6.25
C LEU A 98 -15.91 -13.29 6.29
N LEU A 99 -15.50 -14.00 5.24
CA LEU A 99 -15.55 -15.46 5.21
C LEU A 99 -14.70 -16.04 6.35
N PHE A 100 -13.46 -15.59 6.48
CA PHE A 100 -12.59 -16.05 7.55
C PHE A 100 -13.18 -15.78 8.94
N ALA A 101 -13.71 -14.58 9.19
CA ALA A 101 -14.31 -14.21 10.47
C ALA A 101 -15.56 -15.04 10.79
N THR A 102 -16.41 -15.31 9.81
CA THR A 102 -17.65 -16.07 9.98
C THR A 102 -17.37 -17.54 10.29
N PHE A 103 -16.41 -18.15 9.60
CA PHE A 103 -16.07 -19.56 9.78
C PHE A 103 -15.00 -19.80 10.85
N TYR A 104 -14.41 -18.76 11.42
CA TYR A 104 -13.29 -18.86 12.37
C TYR A 104 -13.59 -19.78 13.55
N ASN A 105 -14.76 -19.65 14.17
CA ASN A 105 -15.13 -20.45 15.35
C ASN A 105 -15.21 -21.94 15.01
N ASN A 106 -15.86 -22.28 13.89
CA ASN A 106 -16.00 -23.66 13.43
C ASN A 106 -14.65 -24.26 13.01
N LEU A 107 -13.79 -23.46 12.37
CA LEU A 107 -12.45 -23.89 11.94
C LEU A 107 -11.50 -24.07 13.12
N ARG A 108 -11.62 -23.28 14.19
CA ARG A 108 -10.74 -23.36 15.36
C ARG A 108 -10.87 -24.67 16.14
N GLU A 109 -12.02 -25.33 16.06
CA GLU A 109 -12.25 -26.64 16.70
C GLU A 109 -11.43 -27.75 16.02
N TRP A 110 -11.01 -27.56 14.77
CA TRP A 110 -10.19 -28.52 14.04
C TRP A 110 -8.74 -28.42 14.49
N ALA A 111 -8.20 -29.49 15.07
CA ALA A 111 -6.84 -29.55 15.58
C ALA A 111 -5.78 -29.13 14.53
N PHE A 112 -5.98 -29.51 13.27
CA PHE A 112 -5.11 -29.10 12.15
C PHE A 112 -5.07 -27.58 11.95
N PHE A 113 -6.23 -26.92 11.92
CA PHE A 113 -6.32 -25.48 11.70
C PHE A 113 -5.72 -24.69 12.88
N ARG A 114 -5.94 -25.16 14.11
CA ARG A 114 -5.29 -24.58 15.29
C ARG A 114 -3.76 -24.65 15.20
N SER A 115 -3.21 -25.79 14.82
CA SER A 115 -1.77 -25.97 14.63
C SER A 115 -1.22 -25.11 13.48
N PHE A 116 -1.97 -25.00 12.37
CA PHE A 116 -1.64 -24.09 11.27
C PHE A 116 -1.55 -22.63 11.73
N LEU A 117 -2.56 -22.15 12.47
CA LEU A 117 -2.56 -20.78 12.99
C LEU A 117 -1.42 -20.53 13.99
N MET A 118 -1.06 -21.54 14.80
CA MET A 118 0.09 -21.45 15.69
C MET A 118 1.41 -21.30 14.92
N GLY A 119 1.56 -21.98 13.78
CA GLY A 119 2.70 -21.82 12.87
C GLY A 119 2.67 -20.51 12.06
N ALA A 120 1.49 -20.03 11.69
CA ALA A 120 1.32 -18.80 10.91
C ALA A 120 1.72 -17.55 11.72
N ARG A 121 1.45 -17.51 13.03
CA ARG A 121 1.81 -16.37 13.91
C ARG A 121 3.29 -15.98 13.84
N PRO A 122 4.26 -16.88 14.12
CA PRO A 122 5.68 -16.54 14.03
C PRO A 122 6.11 -16.24 12.58
N ALA A 123 5.49 -16.85 11.57
CA ALA A 123 5.75 -16.53 10.17
C ALA A 123 5.34 -15.08 9.82
N ILE A 124 4.19 -14.62 10.30
CA ILE A 124 3.74 -13.23 10.13
C ILE A 124 4.69 -12.26 10.84
N ILE A 125 5.11 -12.58 12.06
CA ILE A 125 6.09 -11.76 12.79
C ILE A 125 7.42 -11.68 12.01
N ALA A 126 7.91 -12.81 11.51
CA ALA A 126 9.12 -12.85 10.69
C ALA A 126 8.97 -12.02 9.41
N LEU A 127 7.81 -12.06 8.75
CA LEU A 127 7.50 -11.25 7.57
C LEU A 127 7.51 -9.75 7.87
N LEU A 128 6.94 -9.33 9.01
CA LEU A 128 6.98 -7.94 9.47
C LEU A 128 8.41 -7.49 9.77
N VAL A 129 9.19 -8.30 10.50
CA VAL A 129 10.60 -8.01 10.81
C VAL A 129 11.43 -7.91 9.52
N LEU A 130 11.25 -8.84 8.58
CA LEU A 130 11.93 -8.81 7.29
C LEU A 130 11.61 -7.53 6.52
N SER A 131 10.36 -7.09 6.54
CA SER A 131 9.94 -5.85 5.90
C SER A 131 10.62 -4.63 6.54
N CYS A 132 10.68 -4.57 7.88
CA CYS A 132 11.43 -3.53 8.60
C CYS A 132 12.93 -3.53 8.23
N ILE A 133 13.56 -4.70 8.14
CA ILE A 133 14.96 -4.83 7.74
C ILE A 133 15.17 -4.34 6.30
N GLN A 134 14.28 -4.69 5.37
CA GLN A 134 14.37 -4.24 3.98
C GLN A 134 14.27 -2.71 3.87
N VAL A 135 13.33 -2.10 4.60
CA VAL A 135 13.22 -0.63 4.67
C VAL A 135 14.48 -0.02 5.28
N GLY A 136 14.98 -0.58 6.39
CA GLY A 136 16.19 -0.11 7.04
C GLY A 136 17.45 -0.21 6.19
N LYS A 137 17.59 -1.26 5.36
CA LYS A 137 18.70 -1.39 4.41
C LYS A 137 18.62 -0.34 3.29
N LYS A 138 17.41 0.01 2.85
CA LYS A 138 17.19 1.02 1.80
C LYS A 138 17.33 2.46 2.29
N SER A 139 17.16 2.71 3.58
CA SER A 139 17.19 4.07 4.14
C SER A 139 18.59 4.66 4.33
N GLY A 140 19.67 3.90 4.07
CA GLY A 140 21.04 4.42 4.12
C GLY A 140 21.54 4.78 5.53
N VAL A 141 20.94 4.19 6.57
CA VAL A 141 21.29 4.49 7.97
C VAL A 141 22.73 4.07 8.26
N THR A 142 23.58 5.05 8.57
CA THR A 142 24.98 4.85 8.98
C THR A 142 25.07 4.73 10.52
N LEU A 143 26.21 4.24 11.06
CA LEU A 143 26.45 4.19 12.52
C LEU A 143 26.18 5.54 13.21
N SER A 144 26.50 6.66 12.54
CA SER A 144 26.26 8.02 13.06
C SER A 144 24.78 8.42 13.13
N THR A 145 23.89 7.71 12.44
CA THR A 145 22.47 8.07 12.26
C THR A 145 21.54 7.03 12.86
N VAL A 146 22.07 5.89 13.33
CA VAL A 146 21.28 4.78 13.90
C VAL A 146 20.50 5.19 15.15
N TRP A 147 20.94 6.23 15.85
CA TRP A 147 20.26 6.76 17.02
C TRP A 147 18.85 7.29 16.70
N ILE A 148 18.60 7.77 15.47
CA ILE A 148 17.29 8.30 15.07
C ILE A 148 16.20 7.22 15.10
N PRO A 149 16.31 6.10 14.35
CA PRO A 149 15.30 5.04 14.40
C PRO A 149 15.22 4.34 15.77
N VAL A 150 16.34 4.21 16.49
CA VAL A 150 16.36 3.61 17.83
C VAL A 150 15.59 4.48 18.83
N LEU A 151 15.85 5.79 18.85
CA LEU A 151 15.16 6.74 19.71
C LEU A 151 13.66 6.81 19.37
N ALA A 152 13.31 6.81 18.08
CA ALA A 152 11.91 6.76 17.66
C ALA A 152 11.21 5.48 18.14
N ALA A 153 11.85 4.31 18.03
CA ALA A 153 11.30 3.05 18.51
C ALA A 153 11.09 3.05 20.04
N ILE A 154 12.02 3.63 20.80
CA ILE A 154 11.92 3.78 22.26
C ILE A 154 10.76 4.73 22.63
N LEU A 155 10.66 5.90 21.99
CA LEU A 155 9.60 6.88 22.27
C LEU A 155 8.20 6.31 21.98
N ILE A 156 8.06 5.56 20.90
CA ILE A 156 6.77 4.93 20.55
C ILE A 156 6.48 3.76 21.49
N GLY A 157 7.45 2.85 21.67
CA GLY A 157 7.24 1.59 22.38
C GLY A 157 7.14 1.70 23.90
N LEU A 158 7.91 2.62 24.52
CA LEU A 158 7.98 2.76 25.98
C LEU A 158 7.24 3.99 26.51
N LEU A 159 7.22 5.10 25.77
CA LEU A 159 6.57 6.34 26.21
C LEU A 159 5.18 6.55 25.60
N GLY A 160 4.74 5.69 24.68
CA GLY A 160 3.44 5.79 24.04
C GLY A 160 3.26 7.05 23.20
N VAL A 161 4.37 7.68 22.77
CA VAL A 161 4.31 8.88 21.93
C VAL A 161 3.73 8.51 20.58
N SER A 162 2.71 9.25 20.14
CA SER A 162 2.12 9.04 18.82
C SER A 162 3.19 9.23 17.73
N PRO A 163 3.36 8.26 16.79
CA PRO A 163 4.31 8.36 15.69
C PRO A 163 4.17 9.66 14.88
N THR A 164 2.96 10.23 14.81
CA THR A 164 2.67 11.47 14.09
C THR A 164 3.53 12.63 14.59
N TYR A 165 3.71 12.78 15.91
CA TYR A 165 4.52 13.87 16.47
C TYR A 165 6.01 13.71 16.14
N ILE A 166 6.49 12.47 16.14
CA ILE A 166 7.89 12.15 15.82
C ILE A 166 8.16 12.47 14.34
N ILE A 167 7.24 12.09 13.44
CA ILE A 167 7.36 12.39 12.01
C ILE A 167 7.38 13.90 11.76
N LEU A 168 6.46 14.65 12.38
CA LEU A 168 6.41 16.11 12.24
C LEU A 168 7.69 16.78 12.78
N GLY A 169 8.19 16.32 13.93
CA GLY A 169 9.44 16.82 14.50
C GLY A 169 10.66 16.56 13.63
N LEU A 170 10.80 15.33 13.10
CA LEU A 170 11.88 14.97 12.19
C LEU A 170 11.79 15.74 10.86
N ALA A 171 10.59 15.93 10.32
CA ALA A 171 10.38 16.73 9.12
C ALA A 171 10.80 18.19 9.34
N ALA A 172 10.40 18.80 10.47
CA ALA A 172 10.81 20.15 10.82
C ALA A 172 12.34 20.28 10.98
N LEU A 173 12.98 19.34 11.69
CA LEU A 173 14.43 19.30 11.84
C LEU A 173 15.14 19.11 10.49
N GLY A 174 14.60 18.28 9.60
CA GLY A 174 15.12 18.06 8.25
C GLY A 174 15.07 19.33 7.39
N VAL A 175 13.94 20.05 7.43
CA VAL A 175 13.81 21.35 6.74
C VAL A 175 14.78 22.38 7.32
N LEU A 176 14.89 22.46 8.65
CA LEU A 176 15.77 23.42 9.32
C LEU A 176 17.25 23.16 9.01
N TYR A 177 17.67 21.89 9.00
CA TYR A 177 19.00 21.47 8.57
C TYR A 177 19.24 21.82 7.10
N GLY A 178 18.28 21.53 6.22
CA GLY A 178 18.35 21.88 4.80
C GLY A 178 18.51 23.39 4.59
N VAL A 179 17.76 24.23 5.29
CA VAL A 179 17.88 25.69 5.18
C VAL A 179 19.23 26.19 5.70
N ILE A 180 19.74 25.67 6.81
CA ILE A 180 20.98 26.17 7.43
C ILE A 180 22.24 25.70 6.69
N VAL A 181 22.24 24.48 6.16
CA VAL A 181 23.42 23.86 5.54
C VAL A 181 23.45 24.09 4.03
N LEU A 182 22.31 23.96 3.34
CA LEU A 182 22.24 24.16 1.88
C LEU A 182 22.26 25.65 1.49
N SER A 183 21.94 26.57 2.40
CA SER A 183 22.10 28.03 2.18
C SER A 183 23.54 28.52 2.33
N LYS A 184 24.48 27.64 2.73
CA LYS A 184 25.90 27.97 2.89
C LYS A 184 26.78 27.51 1.72
N GLU A 185 26.22 26.79 0.76
CA GLU A 185 26.81 26.54 -0.56
C GLU A 185 26.19 27.48 -1.60
#